data_AF-A0A183I8G5-F1
#
_entry.id   AF-A0A183I8G5-F1
#
_cell.length_a   1.000
_cell.length_b   1.000
_cell.length_c   1.000
_cell.angle_alpha   90.00
_cell.angle_beta   90.00
_cell.angle_gamma   90.00
#
_symmetry.space_group_name_H-M   'P 1'
#
loop_
_entity.id
_entity.type
_entity.pdbx_description
1 polymer ?
#
loop_
_entity_poly.entity_id
_entity_poly.type
_entity_poly.pdbx_seq_one_letter_code
_entity_poly.pdbx_strand_id
1 'polypeptide(L)'
;LFGRCLIHVLNIDLWKCYVFYVRETKGHLSSFREKMAQAYEFALDKIGLDMHSYSIYTDYLSFLKSAPTVGQYAENQRISAVRKVYQRGVVTPMVNIEQLWAEYCAYEKSVNATLAEKLIAERNKEYQVAKRISKSLEQVTRGLNRQAVSVPPRGTVAEMKQV
;
A
#
# COMPACT_ATOMS: atom_id res chain seq x y z
N LEU A 1 -8.30 18.22 12.32
CA LEU A 1 -8.05 16.98 13.09
C LEU A 1 -6.78 16.26 12.61
N PHE A 2 -6.69 15.85 11.35
CA PHE A 2 -5.52 15.10 10.82
C PHE A 2 -4.15 15.75 11.09
N GLY A 3 -4.01 17.08 10.96
CA GLY A 3 -2.76 17.78 11.27
C GLY A 3 -2.27 17.64 12.72
N ARG A 4 -3.14 17.21 13.66
CA ARG A 4 -2.79 16.99 15.06
C ARG A 4 -2.38 15.55 15.37
N CYS A 5 -2.88 14.56 14.64
CA CYS A 5 -2.75 13.16 15.04
C CYS A 5 -2.17 12.23 13.97
N LEU A 6 -2.28 12.54 12.68
CA LEU A 6 -1.99 11.60 11.60
C LEU A 6 -0.54 11.08 11.63
N ILE A 7 0.43 11.97 11.86
CA ILE A 7 1.85 11.61 11.91
C ILE A 7 2.28 10.96 13.23
N HIS A 8 1.47 11.11 14.28
CA HIS A 8 1.76 10.58 15.62
C HIS A 8 1.06 9.24 15.87
N VAL A 9 -0.01 8.95 15.14
CA VAL A 9 -0.82 7.74 15.27
C VAL A 9 -0.73 6.93 13.99
N LEU A 10 0.13 5.91 14.00
CA LEU A 10 0.34 4.98 12.88
C LEU A 10 -0.73 3.87 12.88
N ASN A 11 -2.00 4.27 12.83
CA ASN A 11 -3.13 3.34 12.74
C ASN A 11 -3.63 3.24 11.30
N ILE A 12 -3.70 2.03 10.76
CA ILE A 12 -4.03 1.80 9.36
C ILE A 12 -5.40 2.36 8.94
N ASP A 13 -6.40 2.29 9.82
CA ASP A 13 -7.76 2.77 9.53
C ASP A 13 -7.82 4.30 9.53
N LEU A 14 -7.02 4.95 10.39
CA LEU A 14 -6.85 6.41 10.37
C LEU A 14 -6.25 6.89 9.04
N TRP A 15 -5.23 6.19 8.53
CA TRP A 15 -4.61 6.53 7.26
C TRP A 15 -5.54 6.27 6.06
N LYS A 16 -6.33 5.19 6.07
CA LYS A 16 -7.40 4.96 5.09
C LYS A 16 -8.44 6.09 5.12
N CYS A 17 -8.87 6.50 6.32
CA CYS A 17 -9.79 7.62 6.50
C CYS A 17 -9.20 8.94 5.97
N TYR A 18 -7.91 9.20 6.20
CA TYR A 18 -7.22 10.37 5.64
C TYR A 18 -7.24 10.37 4.11
N VAL A 19 -6.85 9.26 3.47
CA VAL A 19 -6.85 9.14 2.01
C VAL A 19 -8.26 9.33 1.45
N PHE A 20 -9.26 8.69 2.07
CA PHE A 20 -10.67 8.88 1.70
C PHE A 20 -11.12 10.34 1.83
N TYR A 21 -10.79 11.00 2.93
CA TYR A 21 -11.10 12.42 3.14
C TYR A 21 -10.47 13.32 2.07
N VAL A 22 -9.22 13.07 1.68
CA VAL A 22 -8.57 13.83 0.59
C VAL A 22 -9.32 13.61 -0.73
N ARG A 23 -9.73 12.37 -1.03
CA ARG A 23 -10.51 12.04 -2.23
C ARG A 23 -11.80 12.85 -2.30
N GLU A 24 -12.62 12.80 -1.24
CA GLU A 24 -13.91 13.48 -1.18
C GLU A 24 -13.77 15.01 -1.22
N THR A 25 -12.84 15.56 -0.43
CA THR A 25 -12.75 17.02 -0.28
C THR A 25 -11.97 17.70 -1.40
N LYS A 26 -11.16 16.98 -2.17
CA LYS A 26 -10.34 17.55 -3.24
C LYS A 26 -10.76 17.09 -4.63
N GLY A 27 -11.72 16.16 -4.76
CA GLY A 27 -12.17 15.59 -6.03
C GLY A 27 -12.62 16.61 -7.09
N HIS A 28 -13.12 17.77 -6.66
CA HIS A 28 -13.57 18.85 -7.55
C HIS A 28 -12.45 19.80 -8.04
N LEU A 29 -11.23 19.68 -7.51
CA LEU A 29 -10.13 20.58 -7.87
C LEU A 29 -9.50 20.15 -9.19
N SER A 30 -9.08 21.12 -10.01
CA SER A 30 -8.26 20.85 -11.21
C SER A 30 -6.92 20.17 -10.85
N SER A 31 -6.35 20.51 -9.70
CA SER A 31 -5.14 19.88 -9.13
C SER A 31 -5.40 18.59 -8.35
N PHE A 32 -6.63 18.03 -8.41
CA PHE A 32 -7.01 16.85 -7.65
C PHE A 32 -6.02 15.70 -7.80
N ARG A 33 -5.62 15.39 -9.05
CA ARG A 33 -4.79 14.22 -9.31
C ARG A 33 -3.40 14.32 -8.68
N GLU A 34 -2.80 15.50 -8.74
CA GLU A 34 -1.51 15.77 -8.11
C GLU A 34 -1.61 15.63 -6.59
N LYS A 35 -2.61 16.27 -5.97
CA LYS A 35 -2.82 16.21 -4.52
C LYS A 35 -3.14 14.80 -4.03
N MET A 36 -3.92 14.05 -4.81
CA MET A 36 -4.27 12.68 -4.47
C MET A 36 -3.06 11.74 -4.58
N ALA A 37 -2.22 11.91 -5.61
CA ALA A 37 -0.97 11.16 -5.74
C ALA A 37 -0.02 11.45 -4.57
N GLN A 38 0.12 12.72 -4.17
CA GLN A 38 0.92 13.11 -3.00
C GLN A 38 0.38 12.48 -1.71
N ALA A 39 -0.95 12.43 -1.52
CA ALA A 39 -1.55 11.80 -0.35
C ALA A 39 -1.31 10.28 -0.30
N TYR A 40 -1.37 9.59 -1.44
CA TYR A 40 -1.03 8.16 -1.52
C TYR A 40 0.44 7.89 -1.25
N GLU A 41 1.36 8.63 -1.87
CA GLU A 41 2.79 8.47 -1.61
C GLU A 41 3.11 8.75 -0.14
N PHE A 42 2.53 9.80 0.45
CA PHE A 42 2.68 10.09 1.87
C PHE A 42 2.15 8.98 2.78
N ALA A 43 0.99 8.39 2.45
CA ALA A 43 0.45 7.25 3.18
C ALA A 43 1.37 6.03 3.07
N LEU A 44 1.84 5.69 1.86
CA LEU A 44 2.76 4.56 1.68
C LEU A 44 4.10 4.78 2.38
N ASP A 45 4.59 6.01 2.48
CA ASP A 45 5.82 6.33 3.21
C ASP A 45 5.69 6.15 4.73
N LYS A 46 4.49 6.38 5.29
CA LYS A 46 4.26 6.29 6.74
C LYS A 46 3.70 4.94 7.19
N ILE A 47 2.80 4.34 6.42
CA ILE A 47 2.07 3.12 6.78
C ILE A 47 2.17 2.01 5.74
N GLY A 48 2.97 2.18 4.68
CA GLY A 48 3.11 1.19 3.62
C GLY A 48 3.67 -0.15 4.10
N LEU A 49 4.44 -0.17 5.19
CA LEU A 49 4.98 -1.39 5.81
C LEU A 49 3.98 -2.11 6.73
N ASP A 50 2.80 -1.54 6.98
CA ASP A 50 1.78 -2.23 7.76
C ASP A 50 1.28 -3.47 7.01
N MET A 51 1.09 -4.57 7.74
CA MET A 51 0.66 -5.85 7.16
C MET A 51 -0.69 -5.77 6.42
N HIS A 52 -1.53 -4.79 6.76
CA HIS A 52 -2.85 -4.53 6.16
C HIS A 52 -2.85 -3.31 5.21
N SER A 53 -1.67 -2.86 4.77
CA SER A 53 -1.51 -1.75 3.82
C SER A 53 -1.92 -2.08 2.38
N TYR A 54 -2.17 -3.36 2.07
CA TYR A 54 -2.53 -3.86 0.74
C TYR A 54 -3.59 -3.00 0.04
N SER A 55 -4.68 -2.64 0.73
CA SER A 55 -5.75 -1.87 0.10
C SER A 55 -5.31 -0.46 -0.32
N ILE A 56 -4.34 0.15 0.40
CA ILE A 56 -3.79 1.46 0.03
C ILE A 56 -2.98 1.33 -1.27
N TYR A 57 -2.21 0.26 -1.42
CA TYR A 57 -1.50 -0.03 -2.69
C TYR A 57 -2.49 -0.23 -3.84
N THR A 58 -3.51 -1.08 -3.68
CA THR A 58 -4.48 -1.35 -4.75
C THR A 58 -5.29 -0.13 -5.14
N ASP A 59 -5.67 0.69 -4.16
CA ASP A 59 -6.40 1.94 -4.40
C ASP A 59 -5.52 2.93 -5.16
N TYR A 60 -4.24 3.05 -4.81
CA TYR A 60 -3.32 3.93 -5.51
C TYR A 60 -3.07 3.45 -6.95
N LEU A 61 -2.85 2.15 -7.14
CA LEU A 61 -2.69 1.55 -8.46
C LEU A 61 -3.92 1.79 -9.35
N SER A 62 -5.13 1.60 -8.81
CA SER A 62 -6.38 1.87 -9.52
C SER A 62 -6.52 3.36 -9.87
N PHE A 63 -6.15 4.23 -8.93
CA PHE A 63 -6.14 5.67 -9.16
C PHE A 63 -5.18 6.08 -10.30
N LEU A 64 -3.96 5.53 -10.33
CA LEU A 64 -2.98 5.79 -11.40
C LEU A 64 -3.45 5.26 -12.76
N LYS A 65 -4.02 4.05 -12.80
CA LYS A 65 -4.55 3.44 -14.03
C LYS A 65 -5.74 4.21 -14.61
N SER A 66 -6.58 4.81 -13.76
CA SER A 66 -7.73 5.63 -14.18
C SER A 66 -7.35 7.03 -14.68
N ALA A 67 -6.07 7.40 -14.70
CA ALA A 67 -5.64 8.66 -15.27
C ALA A 67 -5.84 8.66 -16.79
N PRO A 68 -6.57 9.65 -17.36
CA PRO A 68 -6.67 9.80 -18.80
C PRO A 68 -5.30 10.17 -19.34
N THR A 69 -4.83 9.41 -20.33
CA THR A 69 -3.57 9.62 -21.03
C THR A 69 -3.88 9.86 -22.50
N VAL A 70 -3.28 10.90 -23.07
CA VAL A 70 -3.38 11.20 -24.51
C VAL A 70 -1.98 11.21 -25.08
N GLY A 71 -1.74 10.32 -26.05
CA GLY A 71 -0.44 10.16 -26.68
C GLY A 71 0.51 9.23 -25.94
N GLN A 72 1.52 8.76 -26.67
CA GLN A 72 2.44 7.71 -26.24
C GLN A 72 3.32 8.13 -25.05
N TYR A 73 3.70 9.41 -24.98
CA TYR A 73 4.53 9.93 -23.89
C TYR A 73 3.80 9.88 -22.53
N ALA A 74 2.54 10.35 -22.49
CA ALA A 74 1.71 10.31 -21.28
C ALA A 74 1.43 8.87 -20.84
N GLU A 75 1.22 7.97 -21.80
CA GLU A 75 1.04 6.54 -21.54
C GLU A 75 2.29 5.91 -20.88
N ASN A 76 3.47 6.21 -21.41
CA ASN A 76 4.74 5.73 -20.82
C ASN A 76 5.00 6.28 -19.42
N GLN A 77 4.59 7.51 -19.13
CA GLN A 77 4.65 8.06 -17.76
C GLN A 77 3.72 7.30 -16.81
N ARG A 78 2.48 7.03 -17.23
CA ARG A 78 1.52 6.22 -16.44
C ARG A 78 2.08 4.84 -16.17
N ILE A 79 2.63 4.17 -17.20
CA ILE A 79 3.26 2.86 -17.08
C ILE A 79 4.39 2.89 -16.04
N SER A 80 5.25 3.90 -16.11
CA SER A 80 6.38 4.05 -15.18
C SER A 80 5.92 4.28 -13.74
N ALA A 81 4.89 5.10 -13.54
CA ALA A 81 4.31 5.37 -12.23
C ALA A 81 3.65 4.13 -11.61
N VAL A 82 2.81 3.42 -12.38
CA VAL A 82 2.15 2.19 -11.94
C VAL A 82 3.19 1.11 -11.60
N ARG A 83 4.22 0.96 -12.44
CA ARG A 83 5.32 0.01 -12.20
C ARG A 83 6.05 0.31 -10.90
N LYS A 84 6.38 1.58 -10.63
CA LYS A 84 7.06 2.01 -9.39
C LYS A 84 6.28 1.54 -8.15
N VAL A 85 4.96 1.72 -8.15
CA VAL A 85 4.10 1.34 -7.02
C VAL A 85 4.01 -0.17 -6.86
N TYR A 86 3.86 -0.92 -7.96
CA TYR A 86 3.89 -2.38 -7.90
C TYR A 86 5.23 -2.90 -7.35
N GLN A 87 6.35 -2.41 -7.87
CA GLN A 87 7.68 -2.83 -7.44
C GLN A 87 7.92 -2.55 -5.96
N ARG A 88 7.44 -1.42 -5.45
CA ARG A 88 7.45 -1.10 -4.00
C ARG A 88 6.60 -2.09 -3.19
N GLY A 89 5.40 -2.42 -3.68
CA GLY A 89 4.48 -3.30 -2.96
C GLY A 89 4.93 -4.76 -2.93
N VAL A 90 5.42 -5.31 -4.04
CA VAL A 90 5.79 -6.75 -4.14
C VAL A 90 6.99 -7.14 -3.28
N VAL A 91 7.74 -6.16 -2.76
CA VAL A 91 8.85 -6.36 -1.81
C VAL A 91 8.45 -6.06 -0.36
N THR A 92 7.20 -5.63 -0.13
CA THR A 92 6.69 -5.27 1.20
C THR A 92 5.86 -6.43 1.79
N PRO A 93 6.24 -6.99 2.95
CA PRO A 93 5.48 -8.08 3.59
C PRO A 93 4.06 -7.63 4.02
N MET A 94 3.03 -8.18 3.39
CA MET A 94 1.61 -7.92 3.70
C MET A 94 0.74 -9.15 3.42
N VAL A 95 -0.48 -9.20 4.00
CA VAL A 95 -1.37 -10.38 3.92
C VAL A 95 -1.65 -10.80 2.48
N ASN A 96 -2.00 -9.86 1.61
CA ASN A 96 -2.42 -10.12 0.23
C ASN A 96 -1.30 -9.92 -0.79
N ILE A 97 -0.03 -10.12 -0.41
CA ILE A 97 1.12 -9.93 -1.30
C ILE A 97 1.09 -10.86 -2.53
N GLU A 98 0.52 -12.06 -2.39
CA GLU A 98 0.39 -13.02 -3.50
C GLU A 98 -0.55 -12.50 -4.59
N GLN A 99 -1.65 -11.84 -4.18
CA GLN A 99 -2.57 -11.20 -5.10
C GLN A 99 -1.91 -10.03 -5.82
N LEU A 100 -1.19 -9.17 -5.08
CA LEU A 100 -0.47 -8.05 -5.68
C LEU A 100 0.55 -8.52 -6.73
N TRP A 101 1.26 -9.60 -6.44
CA TRP A 101 2.23 -10.20 -7.37
C TRP A 101 1.57 -10.74 -8.64
N ALA A 102 0.44 -11.42 -8.52
CA ALA A 102 -0.31 -11.92 -9.68
C ALA A 102 -0.78 -10.76 -10.58
N GLU A 103 -1.31 -9.70 -9.97
CA GLU A 103 -1.73 -8.47 -10.67
C GLU A 103 -0.55 -7.76 -11.34
N TYR A 104 0.62 -7.71 -10.70
CA TYR A 104 1.85 -7.16 -11.28
C TYR A 104 2.28 -7.94 -12.52
N CYS A 105 2.31 -9.27 -12.44
CA CYS A 105 2.69 -10.13 -13.56
C CYS A 105 1.72 -9.97 -14.74
N ALA A 106 0.42 -9.91 -14.47
CA ALA A 106 -0.60 -9.66 -15.50
C ALA A 106 -0.42 -8.26 -16.13
N TYR A 107 -0.13 -7.25 -15.31
CA TYR A 107 0.10 -5.89 -15.76
C TYR A 107 1.30 -5.78 -16.71
N GLU A 108 2.48 -6.31 -16.33
CA GLU A 108 3.67 -6.22 -17.19
C GLU A 108 3.45 -6.93 -18.54
N LYS A 109 2.78 -8.09 -18.53
CA LYS A 109 2.41 -8.80 -19.77
C LYS A 109 1.47 -7.99 -20.65
N SER A 110 0.52 -7.26 -20.06
CA SER A 110 -0.40 -6.40 -20.80
C SER A 110 0.26 -5.16 -21.41
N VAL A 111 1.33 -4.67 -20.78
CA VAL A 111 2.09 -3.50 -21.24
C VAL A 111 3.06 -3.88 -22.35
N ASN A 112 3.88 -4.91 -22.13
CA ASN A 112 4.85 -5.39 -23.11
C ASN A 112 5.20 -6.86 -22.83
N ALA A 113 4.58 -7.78 -23.57
CA ALA A 113 4.79 -9.22 -23.41
C ALA A 113 6.27 -9.64 -23.56
N THR A 114 7.02 -9.00 -24.46
CA THR A 114 8.44 -9.32 -24.71
C THR A 114 9.33 -8.95 -23.53
N LEU A 115 9.08 -7.80 -22.89
CA LEU A 115 9.89 -7.34 -21.76
C LEU A 115 9.39 -7.89 -20.40
N ALA A 116 8.14 -8.32 -20.34
CA ALA A 116 7.49 -8.75 -19.10
C ALA A 116 8.25 -9.85 -18.37
N GLU A 117 8.71 -10.88 -19.08
CA GLU A 117 9.40 -12.02 -18.46
C GLU A 117 10.67 -11.58 -17.72
N LYS A 118 11.46 -10.68 -18.33
CA LYS A 118 12.67 -10.13 -17.73
C LYS A 118 12.34 -9.33 -16.47
N LEU A 119 11.38 -8.41 -16.53
CA LEU A 119 11.00 -7.55 -15.40
C LEU A 119 10.43 -8.35 -14.23
N ILE A 120 9.62 -9.37 -14.52
CA ILE A 120 9.07 -10.29 -13.51
C ILE A 120 10.21 -11.11 -12.87
N ALA A 121 11.13 -11.64 -13.68
CA ALA A 121 12.26 -12.42 -13.17
C ALA A 121 13.18 -11.60 -12.24
N GLU A 122 13.45 -10.32 -12.59
CA GLU A 122 14.26 -9.40 -11.78
C GLU A 122 13.67 -9.19 -10.37
N ARG A 123 12.34 -9.17 -10.23
CA ARG A 123 11.67 -8.94 -8.93
C ARG A 123 11.28 -10.22 -8.18
N ASN A 124 11.24 -11.37 -8.85
CA ASN A 124 10.75 -12.63 -8.27
C ASN A 124 11.51 -13.02 -6.99
N LYS A 125 12.84 -12.87 -6.96
CA LYS A 125 13.65 -13.23 -5.77
C LYS A 125 13.21 -12.44 -4.53
N GLU A 126 13.06 -11.13 -4.66
CA GLU A 126 12.65 -10.24 -3.56
C GLU A 126 11.20 -10.52 -3.13
N TYR A 127 10.31 -10.77 -4.10
CA TYR A 127 8.93 -11.18 -3.84
C TYR A 127 8.86 -12.47 -3.01
N GLN A 128 9.64 -13.51 -3.35
CA GLN A 128 9.63 -14.76 -2.59
C GLN A 128 10.07 -14.57 -1.13
N VAL A 129 11.02 -13.66 -0.89
CA VAL A 129 11.44 -13.28 0.47
C VAL A 129 10.29 -12.57 1.19
N ALA A 130 9.69 -11.55 0.57
CA ALA A 130 8.59 -10.79 1.17
C ALA A 130 7.36 -11.67 1.46
N LYS A 131 7.04 -12.62 0.58
CA LYS A 131 5.99 -13.63 0.77
C LYS A 131 6.25 -14.52 1.99
N ARG A 132 7.49 -15.00 2.16
CA ARG A 132 7.85 -15.83 3.33
C ARG A 132 7.75 -15.03 4.64
N ILE A 133 8.24 -13.79 4.63
CA ILE A 133 8.18 -12.90 5.79
C ILE A 133 6.73 -12.55 6.13
N SER A 134 5.89 -12.29 5.13
CA SER A 134 4.45 -12.02 5.30
C SER A 134 3.75 -13.11 6.11
N LYS A 135 3.96 -14.40 5.75
CA LYS A 135 3.39 -15.53 6.49
C LYS A 135 3.90 -15.62 7.93
N SER A 136 5.18 -15.34 8.14
CA SER A 136 5.78 -15.35 9.48
C SER A 136 5.22 -14.20 10.33
N LEU A 137 5.06 -13.02 9.74
CA LEU A 137 4.50 -11.84 10.38
C LEU A 137 3.02 -12.05 10.77
N GLU A 138 2.25 -12.70 9.90
CA GLU A 138 0.86 -13.05 10.20
C GLU A 138 0.77 -13.99 11.41
N GLN A 139 1.63 -15.01 11.48
CA GLN A 139 1.68 -15.96 12.60
C GLN A 139 1.96 -15.27 13.93
N VAL A 140 2.97 -14.39 13.99
CA VAL A 140 3.34 -13.70 15.24
C VAL A 140 2.37 -12.58 15.62
N THR A 141 1.60 -12.03 14.67
CA THR A 141 0.70 -10.90 14.93
C THR A 141 -0.79 -11.25 15.03
N ARG A 142 -1.19 -12.50 14.75
CA ARG A 142 -2.61 -12.95 14.72
C ARG A 142 -3.37 -12.70 16.02
N GLY A 143 -2.70 -12.76 17.17
CA GLY A 143 -3.32 -12.55 18.49
C GLY A 143 -3.32 -11.09 18.98
N LEU A 144 -2.70 -10.16 18.25
CA LEU A 144 -2.52 -8.79 18.73
C LEU A 144 -3.80 -7.97 18.55
N ASN A 145 -4.28 -7.36 19.64
CA ASN A 145 -5.35 -6.37 19.57
C ASN A 145 -4.77 -5.02 19.13
N ARG A 146 -4.90 -4.72 17.83
CA ARG A 146 -4.43 -3.46 17.21
C ARG A 146 -5.31 -2.24 17.50
N GLN A 147 -6.46 -2.43 18.17
CA GLN A 147 -7.41 -1.38 18.54
C GLN A 147 -7.42 -1.12 20.06
N ALA A 148 -6.54 -1.79 20.81
CA ALA A 148 -6.42 -1.55 22.24
C ALA A 148 -5.94 -0.11 22.52
N VAL A 149 -6.61 0.56 23.45
CA VAL A 149 -6.23 1.90 23.88
C VAL A 149 -5.03 1.80 24.82
N SER A 150 -4.06 2.70 24.68
CA SER A 150 -2.95 2.79 25.63
C SER A 150 -3.47 3.18 27.01
N VAL A 151 -3.33 2.28 27.97
CA VAL A 151 -3.68 2.48 29.38
C VAL A 151 -2.46 2.15 30.25
N PRO A 152 -2.27 2.84 31.39
CA PRO A 152 -1.24 2.46 32.34
C PRO A 152 -1.46 1.01 32.83
N PRO A 153 -0.39 0.26 33.16
CA PRO A 153 -0.52 -1.11 33.65
C PRO A 153 -1.39 -1.17 34.92
N ARG A 154 -2.41 -2.03 34.90
CA ARG A 154 -3.30 -2.28 36.04
C ARG A 154 -3.20 -3.71 36.58
N GLY A 155 -2.39 -4.56 35.94
CA GLY A 155 -2.22 -5.96 36.31
C GLY A 155 -3.43 -6.83 35.94
N THR A 156 -4.19 -6.41 34.92
CA THR A 156 -5.36 -7.21 34.50
C THR A 156 -4.93 -8.51 33.84
N VAL A 157 -5.76 -9.55 33.94
CA VAL A 157 -5.50 -10.83 33.27
C VAL A 157 -5.33 -10.66 31.75
N ALA A 158 -5.97 -9.65 31.16
CA ALA A 158 -5.82 -9.32 29.74
C ALA A 158 -4.44 -8.73 29.43
N GLU A 159 -3.92 -7.83 30.27
CA GLU A 159 -2.56 -7.26 30.13
C GLU A 159 -1.48 -8.34 30.29
N MET A 160 -1.65 -9.26 31.25
CA MET A 160 -0.70 -10.35 31.47
C MET A 160 -0.62 -11.36 30.31
N LYS A 161 -1.65 -11.41 29.46
CA LYS A 161 -1.69 -12.25 28.25
C LYS A 161 -1.07 -11.60 27.01
N GLN A 162 -0.57 -10.36 27.11
CA GLN A 162 0.03 -9.63 25.97
C GLN A 162 1.50 -10.00 25.70
N VAL A 163 1.97 -11.14 26.21
CA VAL A 163 3.36 -11.62 26.09
C VAL A 163 3.43 -12.84 25.16
#